data_AF-A0A3E1EWV6-F1
#
_entry.id   AF-A0A3E1EWV6-F1
#
_cell.length_a   1.000
_cell.length_b   1.000
_cell.length_c   1.000
_cell.angle_alpha   90.00
_cell.angle_beta   90.00
_cell.angle_gamma   90.00
#
_symmetry.space_group_name_H-M   'P 1'
#
loop_
_entity.id
_entity.type
_entity.pdbx_description
1 polymer ?
#
loop_
_entity_poly.entity_id
_entity_poly.type
_entity_poly.pdbx_seq_one_letter_code
_entity_poly.pdbx_strand_id
1 'polypeptide(L)'
;MEPVSIKFNRVYYFAPESQLSPTISKVRKISTYVNIDFEFNTIKIVTYYSNPPKESTYTIKSIDNSNSSLYKFVCRASNYAEVIIEVDLSDLTVTRKVTHNGILHKYYNE
;
A
#
# COMPACT_ATOMS: atom_id res chain seq x y z
N MET A 1 -15.80 11.97 5.94
CA MET A 1 -14.87 12.28 4.83
C MET A 1 -15.25 11.36 3.68
N GLU A 2 -15.26 11.87 2.45
CA GLU A 2 -15.56 11.06 1.27
C GLU A 2 -14.44 10.03 0.99
N PRO A 3 -14.76 8.89 0.36
CA PRO A 3 -13.76 7.91 -0.02
C PRO A 3 -12.80 8.48 -1.07
N VAL A 4 -11.51 8.22 -0.89
CA VAL A 4 -10.45 8.69 -1.79
C VAL A 4 -9.99 7.53 -2.65
N SER A 5 -9.99 7.69 -3.98
CA SER A 5 -9.49 6.69 -4.92
C SER A 5 -8.34 7.27 -5.75
N ILE A 6 -7.17 6.64 -5.69
CA ILE A 6 -5.97 7.08 -6.40
C ILE A 6 -5.52 5.98 -7.35
N LYS A 7 -5.27 6.35 -8.61
CA LYS A 7 -4.77 5.46 -9.66
C LYS A 7 -3.26 5.63 -9.83
N PHE A 8 -2.56 4.49 -9.90
CA PHE A 8 -1.14 4.39 -10.18
C PHE A 8 -0.89 3.53 -11.43
N ASN A 9 0.16 3.87 -12.19
CA ASN A 9 0.59 3.11 -13.37
C ASN A 9 1.88 2.31 -13.15
N ARG A 10 2.51 2.43 -11.98
CA ARG A 10 3.79 1.77 -11.68
C ARG A 10 3.88 1.32 -10.22
N VAL A 11 4.51 0.15 -10.02
CA VAL A 11 4.75 -0.43 -8.70
C VAL A 11 6.20 -0.87 -8.57
N TYR A 12 6.86 -0.39 -7.52
CA TYR A 12 8.10 -0.93 -7.02
C TYR A 12 7.79 -1.94 -5.91
N TYR A 13 8.41 -3.12 -5.97
CA TYR A 13 8.32 -4.18 -4.99
C TYR A 13 9.71 -4.49 -4.45
N PHE A 14 9.81 -4.52 -3.13
CA PHE A 14 11.00 -4.96 -2.40
C PHE A 14 10.62 -6.01 -1.36
N ALA A 15 11.39 -7.09 -1.32
CA ALA A 15 11.39 -8.04 -0.21
C ALA A 15 12.84 -8.24 0.25
N PRO A 16 13.14 -8.07 1.55
CA PRO A 16 14.47 -8.36 2.09
C PRO A 16 14.79 -9.86 1.99
N GLU A 17 16.05 -10.22 2.18
CA GLU A 17 16.44 -11.62 2.25
C GLU A 17 15.75 -12.34 3.42
N SER A 18 15.54 -13.64 3.23
CA SER A 18 15.06 -14.55 4.26
C SER A 18 15.86 -15.85 4.20
N GLN A 19 15.66 -16.71 5.19
CA GLN A 19 16.25 -18.06 5.19
C GLN A 19 15.88 -18.88 3.94
N LEU A 20 14.76 -18.56 3.28
CA LEU A 20 14.21 -19.31 2.14
C LEU A 20 14.46 -18.64 0.79
N SER A 21 14.90 -17.38 0.76
CA SER A 21 15.01 -16.62 -0.49
C SER A 21 15.95 -15.43 -0.39
N PRO A 22 16.73 -15.13 -1.46
CA PRO A 22 17.49 -13.89 -1.51
C PRO A 22 16.56 -12.67 -1.59
N THR A 23 17.15 -11.48 -1.42
CA THR A 23 16.46 -10.21 -1.62
C THR A 23 15.83 -10.13 -3.03
N ILE A 24 14.62 -9.57 -3.11
CA ILE A 24 13.91 -9.30 -4.37
C ILE A 24 13.70 -7.79 -4.51
N SER A 25 14.12 -7.23 -5.64
CA SER A 25 13.86 -5.83 -6.01
C SER A 25 13.35 -5.78 -7.44
N LYS A 26 12.11 -5.32 -7.66
CA LYS A 26 11.46 -5.32 -8.98
C LYS A 26 10.62 -4.07 -9.17
N VAL A 27 10.61 -3.56 -10.41
CA VAL A 27 9.70 -2.49 -10.84
C VAL A 27 8.82 -3.01 -11.97
N ARG A 28 7.52 -2.71 -11.94
CA ARG A 28 6.57 -3.11 -12.98
C ARG A 28 5.67 -1.93 -13.37
N LYS A 29 5.45 -1.73 -14.67
CA LYS A 29 4.41 -0.86 -15.21
C LYS A 29 3.08 -1.60 -15.15
N ILE A 30 2.25 -1.26 -14.18
CA ILE A 30 1.02 -1.98 -13.89
C ILE A 30 -0.01 -1.06 -13.24
N SER A 31 -1.26 -1.19 -13.67
CA SER A 31 -2.37 -0.43 -13.08
C SER A 31 -2.60 -0.90 -11.65
N THR A 32 -2.69 0.07 -10.74
CA THR A 32 -3.11 -0.14 -9.36
C THR A 32 -4.09 0.94 -8.93
N TYR A 33 -5.10 0.56 -8.15
CA TYR A 33 -5.99 1.49 -7.48
C TYR A 33 -5.82 1.35 -5.97
N VAL A 34 -5.66 2.48 -5.28
CA VAL A 34 -5.67 2.56 -3.82
C VAL A 34 -6.91 3.34 -3.42
N ASN A 35 -7.81 2.67 -2.70
CA ASN A 35 -9.05 3.25 -2.21
C ASN A 35 -8.97 3.36 -0.68
N ILE A 36 -9.21 4.55 -0.14
CA ILE A 36 -9.22 4.83 1.29
C ILE A 36 -10.67 5.17 1.65
N ASP A 37 -11.25 4.32 2.49
CA ASP A 37 -12.62 4.46 2.96
C ASP A 37 -12.62 4.75 4.47
N PHE A 38 -12.92 6.00 4.81
CA PHE A 38 -12.95 6.46 6.20
C PHE A 38 -14.23 6.04 6.94
N GLU A 39 -15.32 5.73 6.23
CA GLU A 39 -16.56 5.27 6.85
C GLU A 39 -16.38 3.85 7.38
N PHE A 40 -15.81 2.97 6.56
CA PHE A 40 -15.53 1.58 6.94
C PHE A 40 -14.17 1.40 7.64
N ASN A 41 -13.38 2.46 7.79
CA ASN A 41 -12.00 2.40 8.29
C ASN A 41 -11.16 1.35 7.54
N THR A 42 -11.21 1.37 6.21
CA THR A 42 -10.46 0.42 5.38
C THR A 42 -9.65 1.09 4.28
N ILE A 43 -8.55 0.44 3.90
CA ILE A 43 -7.81 0.74 2.69
C ILE A 43 -7.83 -0.50 1.81
N LYS A 44 -8.27 -0.35 0.56
CA LYS A 44 -8.27 -1.41 -0.45
C LYS A 44 -7.28 -1.09 -1.56
N ILE A 45 -6.30 -1.97 -1.75
CA ILE A 45 -5.35 -1.91 -2.86
C ILE A 45 -5.68 -3.01 -3.88
N VAL A 46 -5.90 -2.62 -5.13
CA VAL A 46 -6.20 -3.53 -6.24
C VAL A 46 -5.11 -3.39 -7.30
N THR A 47 -4.29 -4.42 -7.48
CA THR A 47 -3.18 -4.42 -8.45
C THR A 47 -3.38 -5.51 -9.51
N TYR A 48 -3.25 -5.13 -10.78
CA TYR A 48 -3.54 -6.00 -11.93
C TYR A 48 -2.36 -6.92 -12.32
N TYR A 49 -1.73 -7.59 -11.35
CA TYR A 49 -0.62 -8.54 -11.59
C TYR A 49 -1.03 -9.76 -12.41
N SER A 50 -2.31 -10.09 -12.38
CA SER A 50 -2.92 -11.28 -12.97
C SER A 50 -4.37 -10.99 -13.33
N ASN A 51 -5.03 -11.96 -13.96
CA ASN A 51 -6.47 -11.98 -14.12
C ASN A 51 -7.03 -13.22 -13.38
N PRO A 52 -7.81 -13.08 -12.30
CA PRO A 52 -8.31 -11.83 -11.71
C PRO A 52 -7.21 -10.97 -11.06
N PRO A 53 -7.46 -9.66 -10.85
CA PRO A 53 -6.50 -8.78 -10.17
C PRO A 53 -6.30 -9.21 -8.72
N LYS A 54 -5.13 -8.87 -8.17
CA LYS A 54 -4.83 -9.13 -6.77
C LYS A 54 -5.37 -8.01 -5.92
N GLU A 55 -6.24 -8.36 -4.98
CA GLU A 55 -6.82 -7.44 -4.01
C GLU A 55 -6.17 -7.60 -2.64
N SER A 56 -6.05 -6.50 -1.90
CA SER A 56 -5.63 -6.50 -0.51
C SER A 56 -6.40 -5.45 0.26
N THR A 57 -7.10 -5.88 1.30
CA THR A 57 -7.88 -5.03 2.20
C THR A 57 -7.18 -4.92 3.54
N TYR A 58 -7.10 -3.70 4.05
CA TYR A 58 -6.45 -3.35 5.30
C TYR A 58 -7.43 -2.58 6.19
N THR A 59 -7.62 -3.04 7.43
CA THR A 59 -8.42 -2.31 8.43
C THR A 59 -7.53 -1.28 9.12
N ILE A 60 -7.93 -0.02 9.12
CA ILE A 60 -7.21 1.08 9.77
C ILE A 60 -7.35 0.94 11.30
N LYS A 61 -6.22 1.08 12.01
CA LYS A 61 -6.15 1.08 13.48
C LYS A 61 -5.85 2.45 14.05
N SER A 62 -4.98 3.20 13.39
CA SER A 62 -4.70 4.60 13.72
C SER A 62 -4.26 5.36 12.48
N ILE A 63 -4.41 6.67 12.55
CA ILE A 63 -4.06 7.62 11.50
C ILE A 63 -3.19 8.69 12.16
N ASP A 64 -2.02 8.94 11.58
CA ASP A 64 -1.22 10.12 11.83
C ASP A 64 -1.26 11.00 10.58
N ASN A 65 -1.81 12.19 10.75
CA ASN A 65 -1.96 13.23 9.73
C ASN A 65 -1.44 14.58 10.23
N SER A 66 -0.44 14.54 11.12
CA SER A 66 0.22 15.75 11.66
C SER A 66 0.83 16.63 10.57
N ASN A 67 1.20 16.05 9.42
CA ASN A 67 1.55 16.76 8.21
C ASN A 67 0.38 16.73 7.21
N SER A 68 -0.09 17.88 6.77
CA SER A 68 -1.27 18.01 5.90
C SER A 68 -1.15 17.27 4.56
N SER A 69 0.07 17.06 4.05
CA SER A 69 0.30 16.36 2.78
C SER A 69 0.64 14.88 2.95
N LEU A 70 0.92 14.41 4.17
CA LEU A 70 1.35 13.04 4.43
C LEU A 70 0.43 12.37 5.45
N TYR A 71 -0.29 11.35 4.99
CA TYR A 71 -1.11 10.51 5.84
C TYR A 71 -0.38 9.20 6.11
N LYS A 72 -0.23 8.84 7.38
CA LYS A 72 0.34 7.58 7.81
C LYS A 72 -0.71 6.76 8.54
N PHE A 73 -1.02 5.61 7.97
CA PHE A 73 -2.00 4.68 8.50
C PHE A 73 -1.28 3.47 9.10
N VAL A 74 -1.60 3.13 10.34
CA VAL A 74 -1.29 1.81 10.90
C VAL A 74 -2.50 0.93 10.68
N CYS A 75 -2.32 -0.18 9.98
CA CYS A 75 -3.40 -1.05 9.55
C CYS A 75 -3.16 -2.52 9.90
N ARG A 76 -4.23 -3.31 9.86
CA ARG A 76 -4.21 -4.76 9.98
C ARG A 76 -4.69 -5.39 8.67
N ALA A 77 -3.88 -6.27 8.08
CA ALA A 77 -4.26 -7.07 6.92
C ALA A 77 -5.18 -8.24 7.30
N SER A 78 -5.78 -8.90 6.31
CA SER A 78 -6.67 -10.07 6.51
C SER A 78 -5.99 -11.26 7.18
N ASN A 79 -4.69 -11.44 6.97
CA ASN A 79 -3.87 -12.43 7.64
C ASN A 79 -3.33 -11.95 9.00
N TYR A 80 -3.94 -10.89 9.55
CA TYR A 80 -3.58 -10.25 10.81
C TYR A 80 -2.20 -9.59 10.89
N ALA A 81 -1.46 -9.53 9.77
CA ALA A 81 -0.20 -8.80 9.71
C ALA A 81 -0.43 -7.30 9.92
N GLU A 82 0.43 -6.66 10.71
CA GLU A 82 0.49 -5.22 10.81
C GLU A 82 1.17 -4.63 9.56
N VAL A 83 0.58 -3.56 9.05
CA VAL A 83 1.01 -2.89 7.81
C VAL A 83 0.97 -1.39 8.05
N ILE A 84 2.03 -0.70 7.67
CA ILE A 84 2.06 0.76 7.59
C ILE A 84 1.79 1.17 6.15
N ILE A 85 0.81 2.05 5.94
CA ILE A 85 0.50 2.64 4.64
C ILE A 85 0.72 4.14 4.75
N GLU A 86 1.62 4.68 3.94
CA GLU A 86 1.92 6.10 3.86
C GLU A 86 1.41 6.62 2.52
N VAL A 87 0.60 7.68 2.56
CA VAL A 87 0.00 8.32 1.39
C VAL A 87 0.51 9.75 1.36
N ASP A 88 1.35 10.03 0.37
CA ASP A 88 1.88 11.36 0.12
C ASP A 88 1.07 12.01 -1.01
N LEU A 89 0.34 13.06 -0.67
CA LEU A 89 -0.50 13.80 -1.61
C LEU A 89 0.28 14.85 -2.41
N SER A 90 1.48 15.27 -1.98
CA SER A 90 2.27 16.23 -2.77
C SER A 90 2.84 15.57 -4.02
N ASP A 91 3.35 14.36 -3.86
CA ASP A 91 4.06 13.63 -4.92
C ASP A 91 3.18 12.53 -5.52
N LEU A 92 1.93 12.39 -5.05
CA LEU A 92 1.00 11.33 -5.41
C LEU A 92 1.70 9.97 -5.36
N THR A 93 2.20 9.62 -4.19
CA THR A 93 2.80 8.29 -3.96
C THR A 93 2.16 7.59 -2.77
N VAL A 94 2.11 6.26 -2.85
CA VAL A 94 1.68 5.43 -1.74
C VAL A 94 2.76 4.41 -1.44
N THR A 95 3.14 4.29 -0.18
CA THR A 95 4.04 3.25 0.30
C THR A 95 3.27 2.32 1.23
N ARG A 96 3.41 1.01 1.02
CA ARG A 96 2.83 -0.03 1.87
C ARG A 96 3.94 -0.93 2.37
N LYS A 97 4.15 -0.97 3.68
CA LYS A 97 5.19 -1.77 4.34
C LYS A 97 4.57 -2.77 5.31
N VAL A 98 4.88 -4.05 5.14
CA VAL A 98 4.56 -5.09 6.12
C VAL A 98 5.61 -5.04 7.23
N THR A 99 5.18 -4.82 8.47
CA THR A 99 6.13 -4.46 9.54
C THR A 99 7.02 -5.63 9.95
N HIS A 100 6.45 -6.83 10.08
CA HIS A 100 7.17 -8.01 10.59
C HIS A 100 8.24 -8.59 9.66
N ASN A 101 8.13 -8.39 8.35
CA ASN A 101 9.07 -8.96 7.37
C ASN A 101 9.68 -7.91 6.41
N GLY A 102 9.37 -6.63 6.61
CA GLY A 102 9.94 -5.53 5.83
C GLY A 102 9.55 -5.49 4.36
N ILE A 103 8.61 -6.33 3.89
CA ILE A 103 8.16 -6.30 2.49
C ILE A 103 7.52 -4.95 2.20
N LEU A 104 7.97 -4.31 1.13
CA LEU A 104 7.59 -2.97 0.73
C LEU A 104 7.02 -2.95 -0.69
N HIS A 105 5.94 -2.19 -0.85
CA HIS A 105 5.43 -1.76 -2.14
C HIS A 105 5.41 -0.23 -2.19
N LYS A 106 5.90 0.37 -3.27
CA LYS A 106 5.72 1.79 -3.57
C LYS A 106 4.95 1.93 -4.87
N TYR A 107 3.83 2.63 -4.83
CA TYR A 107 2.92 2.93 -5.94
C TYR A 107 3.11 4.39 -6.35
N TYR A 108 3.30 4.66 -7.64
CA TYR A 108 3.54 5.99 -8.17
C TYR A 108 3.16 6.07 -9.65
N ASN A 109 3.07 7.29 -10.17
CA ASN A 109 2.88 7.56 -11.59
C ASN A 109 4.22 7.99 -12.22
N GLU A 110 4.47 7.54 -13.44
CA GLU A 110 5.52 8.00 -14.35
C GLU A 110 4.91 8.47 -15.66
#